data_AF-A0A928B0N2-F1
#
_entry.id   AF-A0A928B0N2-F1
#
_cell.length_a   1.000
_cell.length_b   1.000
_cell.length_c   1.000
_cell.angle_alpha   90.00
_cell.angle_beta   90.00
_cell.angle_gamma   90.00
#
_symmetry.space_group_name_H-M   'P 1'
#
loop_
_entity.id
_entity.type
_entity.pdbx_description
1 polymer ?
#
loop_
_entity_poly.entity_id
_entity_poly.type
_entity_poly.pdbx_seq_one_letter_code
_entity_poly.pdbx_strand_id
1 'polypeptide(L)'
;MKCIKFISTILFILFYIPCWAQYDEFYKVDNNTYVTTTPDAELYELSPYKYDLLKNRPSYLGRSRDMIDVASLFESPYYGKVRKIKKPQQLRVLRYTNTSKHQDFNAYIVNYKEKIWVLYSCDVQDNTQLKVRNAKMLSTKQDLENRQQALSKELDSLVAIYTKECTDSLEYYKKLKTQLPQIRDSVVNVVKEKYQYQRDSLFNNWLRNQTASVRRAASVIRIDKTRLGYPNSAGGCDYYLYFTNLSSKTIKYLRWSGQVYNRVNDPAYCEIRRTASCSGYYTGPIAPENEGWGCWDCVVYNYAADTVKLNNITIDYTDGSHFSLSASDIRAIAKAPRTKYICIIGSEEDRAIDAVRYSVISDETCEHKIKIWEDRVDHMKYKNFFRGTWEDIYHDKQYDEVYKRLGGIKSEIAKIQSEIEQFEKFINFERY
;
A
#
# COMPACT_ATOMS: atom_id res chain seq x y z
N MET A 1 -18.96 2.83 13.19
CA MET A 1 -19.78 1.96 14.07
C MET A 1 -20.58 0.85 13.36
N LYS A 2 -20.71 0.79 12.02
CA LYS A 2 -21.42 -0.32 11.33
C LYS A 2 -20.58 -1.58 11.05
N CYS A 3 -19.25 -1.53 11.16
CA CYS A 3 -18.37 -2.70 10.92
C CYS A 3 -18.24 -3.67 12.11
N ILE A 4 -18.63 -3.27 13.33
CA ILE A 4 -18.47 -4.11 14.54
C ILE A 4 -19.54 -5.22 14.62
N LYS A 5 -20.72 -5.02 14.02
CA LYS A 5 -21.77 -6.06 13.99
C LYS A 5 -21.54 -7.16 12.96
N PHE A 6 -20.69 -6.96 11.96
CA PHE A 6 -20.38 -7.99 10.96
C PHE A 6 -19.28 -8.96 11.44
N ILE A 7 -18.44 -8.50 12.37
CA ILE A 7 -17.32 -9.27 12.93
C ILE A 7 -17.78 -10.28 14.00
N SER A 8 -18.84 -9.97 14.77
CA SER A 8 -19.36 -10.93 15.75
C SER A 8 -20.04 -12.13 15.09
N THR A 9 -20.66 -11.97 13.92
CA THR A 9 -21.35 -13.05 13.20
C THR A 9 -20.36 -14.03 12.55
N ILE A 10 -19.21 -13.57 12.07
CA ILE A 10 -18.18 -14.44 11.47
C ILE A 10 -17.38 -15.19 12.54
N LEU A 11 -17.12 -14.56 13.70
CA LEU A 11 -16.52 -15.25 14.84
C LEU A 11 -17.46 -16.29 15.47
N PHE A 12 -18.78 -16.09 15.40
CA PHE A 12 -19.78 -17.08 15.83
C PHE A 12 -19.80 -18.33 14.93
N ILE A 13 -19.48 -18.19 13.63
CA ILE A 13 -19.45 -19.30 12.66
C ILE A 13 -18.13 -20.10 12.74
N LEU A 14 -17.02 -19.47 13.12
CA LEU A 14 -15.71 -20.13 13.18
C LEU A 14 -15.35 -20.76 14.54
N PHE A 15 -16.02 -20.36 15.63
CA PHE A 15 -15.75 -20.89 16.99
C PHE A 15 -16.93 -21.64 17.63
N TYR A 16 -18.11 -21.67 17.01
CA TYR A 16 -19.30 -22.32 17.56
C TYR A 16 -20.01 -23.20 16.53
N ILE A 17 -19.34 -24.27 16.08
CA ILE A 17 -20.07 -25.48 15.67
C ILE A 17 -20.25 -26.29 16.95
N PRO A 18 -21.48 -26.43 17.49
CA PRO A 18 -21.70 -27.15 18.72
C PRO A 18 -21.38 -28.63 18.52
N CYS A 19 -20.58 -29.13 19.45
CA CYS A 19 -20.26 -30.53 19.70
C CYS A 19 -21.51 -31.29 20.17
N TRP A 20 -22.56 -31.41 19.34
CA TRP A 20 -23.79 -32.15 19.67
C TRP A 20 -24.33 -32.83 18.41
N ALA A 21 -23.91 -34.08 18.20
CA ALA A 21 -24.38 -34.96 17.16
C ALA A 21 -23.95 -36.41 17.46
N GLN A 22 -24.56 -37.07 18.46
CA GLN A 22 -24.54 -38.54 18.53
C GLN A 22 -25.63 -39.05 17.59
N TYR A 23 -25.25 -39.47 16.38
CA TYR A 23 -26.16 -40.01 15.36
C TYR A 23 -25.65 -41.33 14.81
N ASP A 24 -26.58 -42.19 14.37
CA ASP A 24 -26.26 -43.46 13.72
C ASP A 24 -25.80 -43.21 12.27
N GLU A 25 -24.54 -43.54 11.97
CA GLU A 25 -23.92 -43.30 10.66
C GLU A 25 -23.48 -44.62 9.98
N PHE A 26 -23.65 -44.68 8.65
CA PHE A 26 -23.29 -45.83 7.81
C PHE A 26 -22.02 -45.53 7.00
N TYR A 27 -20.97 -46.35 7.14
CA TYR A 27 -19.66 -45.98 6.60
C TYR A 27 -19.06 -46.96 5.58
N LYS A 28 -18.32 -46.46 4.58
CA LYS A 28 -17.80 -47.25 3.43
C LYS A 28 -16.41 -47.83 3.73
N VAL A 29 -16.21 -49.14 3.54
CA VAL A 29 -14.91 -49.81 3.72
C VAL A 29 -14.20 -50.03 2.38
N ASP A 30 -12.87 -50.09 2.37
CA ASP A 30 -12.10 -50.46 1.18
C ASP A 30 -12.47 -51.84 0.64
N ASN A 31 -12.30 -52.00 -0.67
CA ASN A 31 -12.68 -53.21 -1.41
C ASN A 31 -11.97 -54.51 -0.97
N ASN A 32 -10.97 -54.45 -0.09
CA ASN A 32 -10.13 -55.60 0.30
C ASN A 32 -10.19 -55.91 1.81
N THR A 33 -11.16 -55.38 2.55
CA THR A 33 -11.30 -55.68 3.98
C THR A 33 -12.16 -56.91 4.20
N TYR A 34 -11.72 -57.80 5.10
CA TYR A 34 -12.42 -59.03 5.42
C TYR A 34 -12.59 -59.22 6.93
N VAL A 35 -13.65 -59.91 7.32
CA VAL A 35 -13.90 -60.42 8.68
C VAL A 35 -14.12 -61.92 8.64
N THR A 36 -13.71 -62.64 9.68
CA THR A 36 -13.97 -64.07 9.81
C THR A 36 -15.17 -64.29 10.73
N THR A 37 -16.22 -64.95 10.24
CA THR A 37 -17.40 -65.24 11.07
C THR A 37 -17.10 -66.29 12.14
N THR A 38 -17.83 -66.27 13.25
CA THR A 38 -17.93 -67.40 14.16
C THR A 38 -18.64 -68.60 13.49
N PRO A 39 -18.48 -69.82 14.02
CA PRO A 39 -19.41 -70.90 13.71
C PRO A 39 -20.84 -70.50 14.12
N ASP A 40 -21.80 -70.84 13.28
CA ASP A 40 -23.23 -70.56 13.43
C ASP A 40 -23.64 -69.09 13.38
N ALA A 41 -22.73 -68.21 12.96
CA ALA A 41 -23.00 -66.80 12.70
C ALA A 41 -24.26 -66.59 11.85
N GLU A 42 -25.09 -65.63 12.24
CA GLU A 42 -26.34 -65.34 11.57
C GLU A 42 -26.17 -64.15 10.62
N LEU A 43 -26.36 -64.42 9.33
CA LEU A 43 -26.41 -63.38 8.30
C LEU A 43 -27.85 -62.99 8.02
N TYR A 44 -28.10 -61.69 8.04
CA TYR A 44 -29.41 -61.09 7.79
C TYR A 44 -29.44 -60.45 6.40
N GLU A 45 -30.24 -60.98 5.47
CA GLU A 45 -30.26 -60.49 4.09
C GLU A 45 -30.80 -59.05 4.04
N LEU A 46 -30.00 -58.15 3.45
CA LEU A 46 -30.39 -56.77 3.25
C LEU A 46 -30.94 -56.59 1.83
N SER A 47 -32.19 -56.14 1.71
CA SER A 47 -32.78 -55.92 0.38
C SER A 47 -32.02 -54.82 -0.38
N PRO A 48 -31.93 -54.87 -1.72
CA PRO A 48 -31.26 -53.84 -2.50
C PRO A 48 -31.78 -52.43 -2.23
N TYR A 49 -33.10 -52.28 -2.05
CA TYR A 49 -33.72 -51.01 -1.66
C TYR A 49 -33.23 -50.50 -0.30
N LYS A 50 -33.15 -51.39 0.70
CA LYS A 50 -32.60 -51.02 2.02
C LYS A 50 -31.12 -50.65 1.88
N TYR A 51 -30.33 -51.42 1.14
CA TYR A 51 -28.92 -51.07 0.88
C TYR A 51 -28.76 -49.72 0.19
N ASP A 52 -29.60 -49.38 -0.79
CA ASP A 52 -29.56 -48.09 -1.48
C ASP A 52 -29.99 -46.94 -0.56
N LEU A 53 -30.94 -47.15 0.36
CA LEU A 53 -31.24 -46.19 1.42
C LEU A 53 -30.02 -45.92 2.30
N LEU A 54 -29.34 -47.00 2.74
CA LEU A 54 -28.10 -46.89 3.51
C LEU A 54 -26.97 -46.24 2.70
N LYS A 55 -26.96 -46.44 1.38
CA LYS A 55 -25.93 -45.91 0.49
C LYS A 55 -26.08 -44.43 0.20
N ASN A 56 -27.31 -43.97 -0.04
CA ASN A 56 -27.60 -42.68 -0.67
C ASN A 56 -28.20 -41.63 0.29
N ARG A 57 -28.63 -42.01 1.50
CA ARG A 57 -29.24 -41.06 2.45
C ARG A 57 -28.75 -41.21 3.89
N PRO A 58 -27.46 -40.94 4.19
CA PRO A 58 -26.96 -40.97 5.57
C PRO A 58 -27.70 -39.99 6.50
N SER A 59 -28.21 -38.88 5.95
CA SER A 59 -28.80 -37.76 6.70
C SER A 59 -30.31 -37.87 6.99
N TYR A 60 -31.04 -38.87 6.43
CA TYR A 60 -32.48 -39.05 6.70
C TYR A 60 -32.78 -39.69 8.06
N LEU A 61 -31.75 -40.06 8.81
CA LEU A 61 -31.83 -40.54 10.19
C LEU A 61 -31.87 -39.39 11.21
N GLY A 62 -31.85 -38.12 10.77
CA GLY A 62 -31.58 -36.98 11.66
C GLY A 62 -32.71 -35.98 11.94
N ARG A 63 -33.81 -35.90 11.17
CA ARG A 63 -34.83 -34.83 11.34
C ARG A 63 -36.25 -35.19 10.84
N SER A 64 -36.98 -36.09 11.52
CA SER A 64 -38.44 -36.21 11.39
C SER A 64 -39.01 -37.06 12.54
N ARG A 65 -40.29 -36.86 12.91
CA ARG A 65 -41.05 -37.70 13.87
C ARG A 65 -41.28 -39.14 13.37
N ASP A 66 -40.89 -39.45 12.14
CA ASP A 66 -40.95 -40.79 11.53
C ASP A 66 -39.56 -41.48 11.52
N MET A 67 -38.90 -41.58 12.67
CA MET A 67 -37.58 -42.25 12.75
C MET A 67 -37.73 -43.76 12.54
N ILE A 68 -36.98 -44.30 11.57
CA ILE A 68 -36.56 -45.69 11.61
C ILE A 68 -35.24 -45.70 12.39
N ASP A 69 -35.30 -45.96 13.69
CA ASP A 69 -34.14 -46.33 14.51
C ASP A 69 -33.34 -47.41 13.75
N VAL A 70 -32.01 -47.35 13.74
CA VAL A 70 -31.21 -48.42 13.14
C VAL A 70 -31.55 -49.75 13.83
N ALA A 71 -31.78 -49.74 15.16
CA ALA A 71 -32.35 -50.88 15.86
C ALA A 71 -33.76 -51.24 15.34
N SER A 72 -34.62 -50.28 14.96
CA SER A 72 -35.92 -50.59 14.32
C SER A 72 -35.83 -51.03 12.85
N LEU A 73 -34.76 -50.69 12.12
CA LEU A 73 -34.43 -51.38 10.88
C LEU A 73 -34.24 -52.85 11.21
N PHE A 74 -33.52 -53.15 12.32
CA PHE A 74 -33.10 -54.45 12.90
C PHE A 74 -34.17 -55.25 13.65
N GLU A 75 -35.20 -54.61 14.19
CA GLU A 75 -36.28 -55.21 14.99
C GLU A 75 -37.59 -55.37 14.20
N SER A 76 -37.67 -54.80 13.00
CA SER A 76 -38.83 -54.94 12.12
C SER A 76 -38.97 -56.40 11.64
N PRO A 77 -40.18 -57.00 11.62
CA PRO A 77 -40.44 -58.37 11.11
C PRO A 77 -40.17 -58.57 9.61
N TYR A 78 -39.41 -57.66 8.99
CA TYR A 78 -39.14 -57.55 7.56
C TYR A 78 -37.62 -57.58 7.24
N TYR A 79 -36.84 -58.35 7.97
CA TYR A 79 -35.61 -58.93 7.39
C TYR A 79 -35.99 -60.02 6.40
N GLY A 80 -35.15 -60.18 5.38
CA GLY A 80 -35.28 -61.33 4.48
C GLY A 80 -34.93 -62.63 5.20
N LYS A 81 -34.35 -63.56 4.43
CA LYS A 81 -33.93 -64.86 4.95
C LYS A 81 -32.78 -64.68 5.96
N VAL A 82 -32.89 -65.31 7.12
CA VAL A 82 -31.74 -65.52 8.02
C VAL A 82 -30.94 -66.70 7.50
N ARG A 83 -29.62 -66.56 7.43
CA ARG A 83 -28.72 -67.63 7.01
C ARG A 83 -27.66 -67.91 8.05
N LYS A 84 -27.64 -69.13 8.57
CA LYS A 84 -26.60 -69.62 9.47
C LYS A 84 -25.36 -70.07 8.72
N ILE A 85 -24.20 -69.60 9.15
CA ILE A 85 -22.88 -69.97 8.62
C ILE A 85 -22.29 -71.08 9.49
N LYS A 86 -22.47 -72.34 9.06
CA LYS A 86 -22.10 -73.53 9.87
C LYS A 86 -20.59 -73.69 10.16
N LYS A 87 -19.73 -73.01 9.39
CA LYS A 87 -18.27 -73.05 9.56
C LYS A 87 -17.73 -71.64 9.35
N PRO A 88 -16.72 -71.21 10.12
CA PRO A 88 -16.10 -69.89 9.96
C PRO A 88 -15.81 -69.58 8.50
N GLN A 89 -16.27 -68.42 8.05
CA GLN A 89 -16.12 -67.99 6.67
C GLN A 89 -15.55 -66.58 6.63
N GLN A 90 -14.59 -66.36 5.73
CA GLN A 90 -14.04 -65.04 5.50
C GLN A 90 -14.98 -64.27 4.57
N LEU A 91 -15.55 -63.17 5.07
CA LEU A 91 -16.53 -62.35 4.36
C LEU A 91 -15.94 -60.97 4.07
N ARG A 92 -16.16 -60.47 2.86
CA ARG A 92 -15.74 -59.13 2.46
C ARG A 92 -16.65 -58.09 3.08
N VAL A 93 -16.07 -57.16 3.83
CA VAL A 93 -16.80 -56.04 4.43
C VAL A 93 -16.99 -54.95 3.39
N LEU A 94 -18.24 -54.53 3.20
CA LEU A 94 -18.64 -53.41 2.37
C LEU A 94 -18.82 -52.14 3.20
N ARG A 95 -19.47 -52.28 4.37
CA ARG A 95 -19.70 -51.20 5.35
C ARG A 95 -19.63 -51.73 6.78
N TYR A 96 -19.44 -50.83 7.72
CA TYR A 96 -19.61 -51.09 9.15
C TYR A 96 -20.61 -50.07 9.70
N THR A 97 -21.41 -50.50 10.66
CA THR A 97 -22.41 -49.69 11.35
C THR A 97 -22.14 -49.78 12.83
N ASN A 98 -22.05 -48.62 13.46
CA ASN A 98 -21.92 -48.55 14.89
C ASN A 98 -23.07 -47.78 15.52
N THR A 99 -23.71 -48.42 16.48
CA THR A 99 -24.78 -47.79 17.26
C THR A 99 -24.21 -47.39 18.61
N SER A 100 -23.93 -46.09 18.77
CA SER A 100 -23.30 -45.49 19.95
C SER A 100 -23.96 -45.81 21.30
N LYS A 101 -25.20 -46.33 21.30
CA LYS A 101 -25.98 -46.63 22.51
C LYS A 101 -25.99 -48.10 22.91
N HIS A 102 -25.62 -49.02 22.01
CA HIS A 102 -25.64 -50.46 22.30
C HIS A 102 -24.54 -51.19 21.50
N GLN A 103 -23.45 -51.56 22.17
CA GLN A 103 -22.31 -52.26 21.53
C GLN A 103 -22.73 -53.61 20.91
N ASP A 104 -23.81 -54.22 21.41
CA ASP A 104 -24.37 -55.48 20.92
C ASP A 104 -24.96 -55.39 19.51
N PHE A 105 -25.20 -54.18 18.99
CA PHE A 105 -25.81 -53.95 17.67
C PHE A 105 -24.81 -53.44 16.62
N ASN A 106 -23.52 -53.44 16.96
CA ASN A 106 -22.48 -53.18 15.98
C ASN A 106 -22.55 -54.25 14.88
N ALA A 107 -22.55 -53.83 13.62
CA ALA A 107 -22.76 -54.76 12.52
C ALA A 107 -21.93 -54.41 11.29
N TYR A 108 -21.54 -55.45 10.57
CA TYR A 108 -20.82 -55.37 9.31
C TYR A 108 -21.80 -55.64 8.17
N ILE A 109 -21.86 -54.74 7.20
CA ILE A 109 -22.48 -55.01 5.91
C ILE A 109 -21.46 -55.76 5.07
N VAL A 110 -21.73 -57.02 4.76
CA VAL A 110 -20.81 -57.91 4.06
C VAL A 110 -21.37 -58.37 2.72
N ASN A 111 -20.49 -58.67 1.78
CA ASN A 111 -20.88 -59.40 0.57
C ASN A 111 -20.72 -60.90 0.81
N TYR A 112 -21.81 -61.64 0.63
CA TYR A 112 -21.78 -63.10 0.68
C TYR A 112 -22.66 -63.68 -0.42
N LYS A 113 -22.03 -64.48 -1.30
CA LYS A 113 -22.68 -65.10 -2.48
C LYS A 113 -23.45 -64.08 -3.32
N GLU A 114 -22.77 -62.98 -3.66
CA GLU A 114 -23.29 -61.88 -4.50
C GLU A 114 -24.49 -61.14 -3.91
N LYS A 115 -24.78 -61.37 -2.64
CA LYS A 115 -25.83 -60.67 -1.89
C LYS A 115 -25.22 -59.88 -0.75
N ILE A 116 -25.97 -58.87 -0.31
CA ILE A 116 -25.57 -57.97 0.77
C ILE A 116 -26.24 -58.44 2.04
N TRP A 117 -25.43 -58.65 3.07
CA TRP A 117 -25.87 -59.18 4.36
C TRP A 117 -25.42 -58.29 5.48
N VAL A 118 -26.13 -58.34 6.59
CA VAL A 118 -25.68 -57.79 7.86
C VAL A 118 -25.17 -58.93 8.72
N LEU A 119 -23.99 -58.75 9.30
CA LEU A 119 -23.30 -59.65 10.22
C LEU A 119 -23.03 -58.89 11.53
N TYR A 120 -23.60 -59.34 12.64
CA TYR A 120 -23.37 -58.66 13.92
C TYR A 120 -21.93 -58.87 14.43
N SER A 121 -21.46 -57.94 15.24
CA SER A 121 -20.10 -57.94 15.77
C SER A 121 -19.81 -59.11 16.69
N CYS A 122 -20.83 -59.57 17.43
CA CYS A 122 -20.79 -60.78 18.24
C CYS A 122 -20.57 -62.06 17.42
N ASP A 123 -20.89 -62.03 16.12
CA ASP A 123 -20.71 -63.13 15.18
C ASP A 123 -19.39 -63.04 14.39
N VAL A 124 -18.47 -62.16 14.78
CA VAL A 124 -17.14 -62.02 14.19
C VAL A 124 -16.07 -62.61 15.12
N GLN A 125 -15.37 -63.64 14.63
CA GLN A 125 -14.32 -64.34 15.36
C GLN A 125 -12.98 -63.58 15.33
N ASP A 126 -12.64 -62.94 14.21
CA ASP A 126 -11.38 -62.20 14.05
C ASP A 126 -11.60 -60.89 13.27
N ASN A 127 -11.26 -59.78 13.91
CA ASN A 127 -11.24 -58.42 13.35
C ASN A 127 -9.86 -57.75 13.48
N THR A 128 -8.78 -58.53 13.69
CA THR A 128 -7.42 -58.02 13.91
C THR A 128 -6.92 -57.15 12.76
N GLN A 129 -7.24 -57.50 11.51
CA GLN A 129 -6.84 -56.71 10.33
C GLN A 129 -7.46 -55.31 10.32
N LEU A 130 -8.71 -55.17 10.77
CA LEU A 130 -9.37 -53.88 10.97
C LEU A 130 -8.65 -53.12 12.08
N LYS A 131 -8.52 -53.70 13.28
CA LYS A 131 -7.87 -53.05 14.43
C LYS A 131 -6.47 -52.50 14.12
N VAL A 132 -5.63 -53.29 13.44
CA VAL A 132 -4.27 -52.87 13.03
C VAL A 132 -4.32 -51.70 12.06
N ARG A 133 -5.24 -51.72 11.10
CA ARG A 133 -5.43 -50.63 10.14
C ARG A 133 -5.85 -49.34 10.85
N ASN A 134 -6.77 -49.41 11.80
CA ASN A 134 -7.29 -48.21 12.47
C ASN A 134 -6.24 -47.59 13.36
N ALA A 135 -5.46 -48.42 14.06
CA ALA A 135 -4.30 -47.96 14.81
C ALA A 135 -3.32 -47.20 13.91
N LYS A 136 -3.05 -47.72 12.70
CA LYS A 136 -2.19 -47.03 11.71
C LYS A 136 -2.79 -45.71 11.23
N MET A 137 -4.09 -45.65 10.99
CA MET A 137 -4.78 -44.42 10.56
C MET A 137 -4.84 -43.37 11.66
N LEU A 138 -5.07 -43.78 12.91
CA LEU A 138 -5.05 -42.87 14.06
C LEU A 138 -3.65 -42.30 14.30
N SER A 139 -2.61 -43.14 14.17
CA SER A 139 -1.22 -42.67 14.21
C SER A 139 -0.95 -41.67 13.08
N THR A 140 -1.40 -41.97 11.86
CA THR A 140 -1.20 -41.08 10.70
C THR A 140 -1.94 -39.74 10.89
N LYS A 141 -3.17 -39.78 11.42
CA LYS A 141 -3.92 -38.57 11.77
C LYS A 141 -3.16 -37.72 12.79
N GLN A 142 -2.65 -38.35 13.86
CA GLN A 142 -1.88 -37.65 14.89
C GLN A 142 -0.62 -37.01 14.33
N ASP A 143 0.09 -37.70 13.42
CA ASP A 143 1.27 -37.16 12.75
C ASP A 143 0.92 -35.96 11.86
N LEU A 144 -0.21 -36.01 11.16
CA LEU A 144 -0.72 -34.89 10.35
C LEU A 144 -1.12 -33.69 11.21
N GLU A 145 -1.79 -33.90 12.35
CA GLU A 145 -2.13 -32.84 13.30
C GLU A 145 -0.86 -32.18 13.87
N ASN A 146 0.15 -32.98 14.24
CA ASN A 146 1.43 -32.48 14.72
C ASN A 146 2.15 -31.65 13.64
N ARG A 147 2.14 -32.11 12.39
CA ARG A 147 2.72 -31.38 11.26
C ARG A 147 1.97 -30.07 11.00
N GLN A 148 0.64 -30.09 11.04
CA GLN A 148 -0.18 -28.90 10.89
C GLN A 148 0.16 -27.86 11.97
N GLN A 149 0.30 -28.30 13.23
CA GLN A 149 0.66 -27.43 14.35
C GLN A 149 2.07 -26.85 14.19
N ALA A 150 3.04 -27.65 13.73
CA ALA A 150 4.40 -27.19 13.46
C ALA A 150 4.42 -26.12 12.35
N LEU A 151 3.75 -26.37 11.23
CA LEU A 151 3.63 -25.42 10.12
C LEU A 151 2.92 -24.12 10.53
N SER A 152 1.88 -24.21 11.39
CA SER A 152 1.21 -23.02 11.92
C SER A 152 2.14 -22.17 12.78
N LYS A 153 3.00 -22.78 13.61
CA LYS A 153 3.99 -22.06 14.42
C LYS A 153 5.08 -21.41 13.55
N GLU A 154 5.51 -22.10 12.50
CA GLU A 154 6.46 -21.52 11.53
C GLU A 154 5.84 -20.32 10.83
N LEU A 155 4.58 -20.42 10.39
CA LEU A 155 3.83 -19.33 9.76
C LEU A 155 3.72 -18.11 10.67
N ASP A 156 3.30 -18.30 11.93
CA ASP A 156 3.19 -17.20 12.91
C ASP A 156 4.55 -16.52 13.15
N SER A 157 5.63 -17.30 13.22
CA SER A 157 6.99 -16.80 13.43
C SER A 157 7.47 -15.95 12.25
N LEU A 158 7.22 -16.41 11.01
CA LEU A 158 7.55 -15.65 9.81
C LEU A 158 6.75 -14.34 9.75
N VAL A 159 5.43 -14.39 9.98
CA VAL A 159 4.58 -13.19 10.01
C VAL A 159 5.08 -12.16 11.02
N ALA A 160 5.54 -12.59 12.20
CA ALA A 160 6.09 -11.70 13.21
C ALA A 160 7.39 -11.00 12.74
N ILE A 161 8.32 -11.74 12.12
CA ILE A 161 9.56 -11.18 11.58
C ILE A 161 9.25 -10.11 10.52
N TYR A 162 8.40 -10.45 9.54
CA TYR A 162 8.05 -9.53 8.46
C TYR A 162 7.32 -8.28 8.96
N THR A 163 6.42 -8.44 9.92
CA THR A 163 5.71 -7.31 10.53
C THR A 163 6.69 -6.35 11.21
N LYS A 164 7.72 -6.88 11.88
CA LYS A 164 8.75 -6.07 12.52
C LYS A 164 9.57 -5.29 11.48
N GLU A 165 10.08 -5.95 10.45
CA GLU A 165 10.87 -5.29 9.39
C GLU A 165 10.08 -4.16 8.69
N CYS A 166 8.79 -4.38 8.44
CA CYS A 166 7.91 -3.36 7.86
C CYS A 166 7.73 -2.16 8.81
N THR A 167 7.60 -2.43 10.11
CA THR A 167 7.42 -1.39 11.13
C THR A 167 8.69 -0.55 11.30
N ASP A 168 9.85 -1.19 11.39
CA ASP A 168 11.15 -0.53 11.50
C ASP A 168 11.42 0.35 10.26
N SER A 169 11.09 -0.15 9.06
CA SER A 169 11.20 0.60 7.82
C SER A 169 10.27 1.82 7.78
N LEU A 170 9.02 1.66 8.23
CA LEU A 170 8.05 2.76 8.31
C LEU A 170 8.54 3.85 9.26
N GLU A 171 9.08 3.49 10.42
CA GLU A 171 9.64 4.44 11.38
C GLU A 171 10.84 5.20 10.80
N TYR A 172 11.74 4.51 10.10
CA TYR A 172 12.86 5.12 9.39
C TYR A 172 12.40 6.19 8.39
N TYR A 173 11.43 5.86 7.53
CA TYR A 173 10.90 6.82 6.54
C TYR A 173 10.17 8.00 7.19
N LYS A 174 9.44 7.78 8.28
CA LYS A 174 8.82 8.87 9.06
C LYS A 174 9.87 9.81 9.65
N LYS A 175 10.97 9.28 10.18
CA LYS A 175 12.09 10.09 10.67
C LYS A 175 12.73 10.91 9.55
N LEU A 176 12.97 10.30 8.39
CA LEU A 176 13.53 10.97 7.21
C LEU A 176 12.64 12.14 6.77
N LYS A 177 11.32 11.94 6.68
CA LYS A 177 10.34 12.99 6.33
C LYS A 177 10.46 14.22 7.22
N THR A 178 10.63 14.02 8.52
CA THR A 178 10.77 15.12 9.49
C THR A 178 12.09 15.90 9.33
N GLN A 179 13.17 15.23 8.89
CA GLN A 179 14.50 15.84 8.74
C GLN A 179 14.70 16.52 7.38
N LEU A 180 13.98 16.08 6.35
CA LEU A 180 14.12 16.57 4.97
C LEU A 180 14.02 18.11 4.82
N PRO A 181 13.04 18.81 5.46
CA PRO A 181 12.95 20.26 5.37
C PRO A 181 14.20 20.98 5.89
N GLN A 182 14.76 20.53 7.02
CA GLN A 182 15.94 21.15 7.63
C GLN A 182 17.19 20.98 6.75
N ILE A 183 17.37 19.79 6.18
CA ILE A 183 18.48 19.51 5.24
C ILE A 183 18.34 20.37 3.99
N ARG A 184 17.12 20.44 3.43
CA ARG A 184 16.79 21.26 2.27
C ARG A 184 17.11 22.73 2.52
N ASP A 185 16.65 23.30 3.62
CA ASP A 185 16.88 24.71 3.94
C ASP A 185 18.36 25.01 4.16
N SER A 186 19.10 24.10 4.81
CA SER A 186 20.54 24.22 4.99
C SER A 186 21.29 24.26 3.65
N VAL A 187 20.97 23.35 2.72
CA VAL A 187 21.58 23.32 1.38
C VAL A 187 21.24 24.60 0.59
N VAL A 188 19.99 25.04 0.63
CA VAL A 188 19.55 26.27 -0.04
C VAL A 188 20.33 27.48 0.48
N ASN A 189 20.53 27.60 1.80
CA ASN A 189 21.26 28.72 2.39
C ASN A 189 22.74 28.71 1.97
N VAL A 190 23.42 27.56 2.00
CA VAL A 190 24.81 27.44 1.55
C VAL A 190 24.97 27.86 0.09
N VAL A 191 24.03 27.45 -0.76
CA VAL A 191 24.02 27.82 -2.18
C VAL A 191 23.82 29.34 -2.33
N LYS A 192 22.86 29.92 -1.62
CA LYS A 192 22.61 31.38 -1.61
C LYS A 192 23.84 32.18 -1.19
N GLU A 193 24.46 31.82 -0.08
CA GLU A 193 25.64 32.50 0.45
C GLU A 193 26.81 32.47 -0.54
N LYS A 194 27.08 31.31 -1.15
CA LYS A 194 28.13 31.15 -2.16
C LYS A 194 27.89 32.04 -3.38
N TYR A 195 26.65 32.14 -3.85
CA TYR A 195 26.31 32.97 -5.00
C TYR A 195 26.35 34.47 -4.67
N GLN A 196 25.87 34.88 -3.50
CA GLN A 196 25.98 36.26 -3.03
C GLN A 196 27.44 36.69 -2.96
N TYR A 197 28.32 35.87 -2.38
CA TYR A 197 29.76 36.14 -2.32
C TYR A 197 30.39 36.34 -3.72
N GLN A 198 30.09 35.45 -4.68
CA GLN A 198 30.63 35.57 -6.04
C GLN A 198 30.12 36.82 -6.76
N ARG A 199 28.82 37.12 -6.61
CA ARG A 199 28.19 38.32 -7.18
C ARG A 199 28.85 39.59 -6.65
N ASP A 200 29.02 39.69 -5.34
CA ASP A 200 29.55 40.89 -4.70
C ASP A 200 31.05 41.04 -4.97
N SER A 201 31.80 39.94 -5.07
CA SER A 201 33.21 39.94 -5.50
C SER A 201 33.39 40.48 -6.93
N LEU A 202 32.60 39.99 -7.89
CA LEU A 202 32.65 40.48 -9.28
C LEU A 202 32.26 41.96 -9.39
N PHE A 203 31.22 42.36 -8.66
CA PHE A 203 30.78 43.76 -8.63
C PHE A 203 31.85 44.68 -8.06
N ASN A 204 32.45 44.32 -6.93
CA ASN A 204 33.51 45.10 -6.28
C ASN A 204 34.76 45.21 -7.17
N ASN A 205 35.15 44.15 -7.86
CA ASN A 205 36.27 44.19 -8.82
C ASN A 205 35.97 45.09 -10.01
N TRP A 206 34.76 45.04 -10.56
CA TRP A 206 34.35 45.96 -11.63
C TRP A 206 34.37 47.41 -11.16
N LEU A 207 33.83 47.67 -9.96
CA LEU A 207 33.70 49.00 -9.38
C LEU A 207 35.05 49.72 -9.21
N ARG A 208 36.11 48.97 -8.86
CA ARG A 208 37.48 49.50 -8.72
C ARG A 208 38.03 50.14 -10.00
N ASN A 209 37.59 49.66 -11.16
CA ASN A 209 38.06 50.12 -12.47
C ASN A 209 37.16 51.20 -13.09
N GLN A 210 36.17 51.72 -12.35
CA GLN A 210 35.24 52.73 -12.84
C GLN A 210 35.64 54.16 -12.44
N THR A 211 35.11 55.13 -13.19
CA THR A 211 35.26 56.56 -12.87
C THR A 211 34.63 56.90 -11.52
N ALA A 212 35.03 58.01 -10.91
CA ALA A 212 34.47 58.47 -9.63
C ALA A 212 32.94 58.68 -9.68
N SER A 213 32.40 59.15 -10.81
CA SER A 213 30.96 59.34 -11.01
C SER A 213 30.21 58.00 -10.98
N VAL A 214 30.68 57.00 -11.73
CA VAL A 214 30.09 55.67 -11.76
C VAL A 214 30.21 54.99 -10.40
N ARG A 215 31.34 55.14 -9.70
CA ARG A 215 31.50 54.63 -8.34
C ARG A 215 30.49 55.22 -7.37
N ARG A 216 30.26 56.54 -7.43
CA ARG A 216 29.25 57.22 -6.61
C ARG A 216 27.83 56.75 -6.93
N ALA A 217 27.50 56.55 -8.21
CA ALA A 217 26.19 56.03 -8.61
C ALA A 217 25.98 54.59 -8.11
N ALA A 218 26.99 53.72 -8.32
CA ALA A 218 26.96 52.32 -7.94
C ALA A 218 27.04 52.09 -6.43
N SER A 219 27.53 53.06 -5.63
CA SER A 219 27.48 53.01 -4.17
C SER A 219 26.13 53.39 -3.59
N VAL A 220 25.19 53.87 -4.42
CA VAL A 220 23.84 54.26 -3.98
C VAL A 220 22.85 53.14 -4.26
N ILE A 221 22.88 52.61 -5.48
CA ILE A 221 21.92 51.60 -5.92
C ILE A 221 22.54 50.69 -6.97
N ARG A 222 22.15 49.42 -6.94
CA ARG A 222 22.39 48.46 -8.02
C ARG A 222 21.08 48.18 -8.74
N ILE A 223 21.09 48.22 -10.08
CA ILE A 223 19.94 47.80 -10.89
C ILE A 223 20.15 46.34 -11.28
N ASP A 224 19.49 45.45 -10.57
CA ASP A 224 19.63 44.01 -10.70
C ASP A 224 18.94 43.50 -11.98
N LYS A 225 17.71 43.98 -12.22
CA LYS A 225 16.91 43.60 -13.38
C LYS A 225 15.93 44.70 -13.77
N THR A 226 15.78 44.89 -15.07
CA THR A 226 14.75 45.75 -15.68
C THR A 226 14.16 44.98 -16.85
N ARG A 227 12.83 44.95 -16.95
CA ARG A 227 12.15 44.37 -18.10
C ARG A 227 10.78 45.00 -18.29
N LEU A 228 10.35 45.04 -19.55
CA LEU A 228 8.95 45.23 -19.90
C LEU A 228 8.30 43.84 -20.01
N GLY A 229 7.08 43.71 -19.49
CA GLY A 229 6.25 42.53 -19.65
C GLY A 229 5.73 42.40 -21.08
N TYR A 230 5.29 41.20 -21.43
CA TYR A 230 4.57 40.99 -22.69
C TYR A 230 3.23 41.73 -22.66
N PRO A 231 2.75 42.22 -23.81
CA PRO A 231 1.45 42.87 -23.90
C PRO A 231 0.34 41.90 -23.47
N ASN A 232 -0.59 42.38 -22.64
CA ASN A 232 -1.82 41.69 -22.31
C ASN A 232 -2.83 41.74 -23.48
N SER A 233 -4.06 41.24 -23.26
CA SER A 233 -5.10 41.21 -24.29
C SER A 233 -5.54 42.59 -24.79
N ALA A 234 -5.26 43.66 -24.05
CA ALA A 234 -5.51 45.04 -24.45
C ALA A 234 -4.24 45.77 -24.95
N GLY A 235 -3.12 45.05 -25.13
CA GLY A 235 -1.83 45.63 -25.52
C GLY A 235 -1.08 46.30 -24.37
N GLY A 236 -1.59 46.20 -23.13
CA GLY A 236 -0.97 46.77 -21.94
C GLY A 236 0.27 45.98 -21.52
N CYS A 237 1.41 46.65 -21.38
CA CYS A 237 2.66 46.06 -20.91
C CYS A 237 3.05 46.63 -19.55
N ASP A 238 3.31 45.74 -18.59
CA ASP A 238 3.76 46.10 -17.24
C ASP A 238 5.27 46.32 -17.21
N TYR A 239 5.78 47.20 -16.35
CA TYR A 239 7.22 47.38 -16.17
C TYR A 239 7.70 46.87 -14.83
N TYR A 240 8.83 46.16 -14.85
CA TYR A 240 9.43 45.58 -13.66
C TYR A 240 10.83 46.16 -13.45
N LEU A 241 11.09 46.65 -12.23
CA LEU A 241 12.41 47.11 -11.79
C LEU A 241 12.78 46.41 -10.48
N TYR A 242 13.93 45.74 -10.47
CA TYR A 242 14.54 45.13 -9.30
C TYR A 242 15.85 45.84 -9.00
N PHE A 243 16.06 46.19 -7.75
CA PHE A 243 17.21 46.97 -7.32
C PHE A 243 17.64 46.62 -5.90
N THR A 244 18.91 46.88 -5.58
CA THR A 244 19.48 46.72 -4.24
C THR A 244 19.88 48.09 -3.72
N ASN A 245 19.49 48.43 -2.49
CA ASN A 245 19.96 49.62 -1.80
C ASN A 245 21.41 49.41 -1.34
N LEU A 246 22.37 50.08 -1.97
CA LEU A 246 23.78 50.00 -1.57
C LEU A 246 24.23 51.20 -0.73
N SER A 247 23.34 52.17 -0.54
CA SER A 247 23.61 53.31 0.32
C SER A 247 23.57 52.89 1.80
N SER A 248 24.26 53.65 2.67
CA SER A 248 24.18 53.49 4.12
C SER A 248 22.87 54.02 4.72
N LYS A 249 21.89 54.43 3.90
CA LYS A 249 20.65 55.09 4.31
C LYS A 249 19.43 54.29 3.90
N THR A 250 18.36 54.38 4.68
CA THR A 250 17.08 53.76 4.33
C THR A 250 16.38 54.55 3.23
N ILE A 251 16.09 53.90 2.10
CA ILE A 251 15.31 54.50 1.01
C ILE A 251 13.85 54.61 1.46
N LYS A 252 13.31 55.83 1.44
CA LYS A 252 11.89 56.11 1.65
C LYS A 252 11.12 55.97 0.34
N TYR A 253 11.61 56.61 -0.72
CA TYR A 253 10.96 56.59 -2.04
C TYR A 253 11.98 56.42 -3.16
N LEU A 254 11.59 55.69 -4.20
CA LEU A 254 12.32 55.64 -5.47
C LEU A 254 11.36 56.02 -6.59
N ARG A 255 11.75 57.02 -7.38
CA ARG A 255 11.01 57.52 -8.55
C ARG A 255 11.85 57.28 -9.77
N TRP A 256 11.25 56.77 -10.83
CA TRP A 256 11.96 56.58 -12.09
C TRP A 256 11.15 57.16 -13.25
N SER A 257 11.86 57.56 -14.30
CA SER A 257 11.27 57.92 -15.58
C SER A 257 12.08 57.32 -16.72
N GLY A 258 11.42 57.07 -17.84
CA GLY A 258 12.03 56.45 -19.00
C GLY A 258 11.21 56.59 -20.27
N GLN A 259 11.67 55.95 -21.33
CA GLN A 259 11.01 55.87 -22.61
C GLN A 259 10.93 54.42 -23.10
N VAL A 260 9.80 54.08 -23.71
CA VAL A 260 9.54 52.75 -24.27
C VAL A 260 10.02 52.69 -25.71
N TYR A 261 10.66 51.58 -26.07
CA TYR A 261 11.18 51.29 -27.39
C TYR A 261 10.69 49.94 -27.89
N ASN A 262 10.54 49.80 -29.21
CA ASN A 262 10.29 48.52 -29.86
C ASN A 262 11.61 47.74 -30.06
N ARG A 263 11.49 46.54 -30.64
CA ARG A 263 12.63 45.64 -30.87
C ARG A 263 13.70 46.19 -31.82
N VAL A 264 13.33 47.08 -32.74
CA VAL A 264 14.25 47.76 -33.67
C VAL A 264 14.74 49.11 -33.14
N ASN A 265 14.44 49.40 -31.86
CA ASN A 265 14.90 50.56 -31.13
C ASN A 265 14.28 51.91 -31.55
N ASP A 266 13.08 51.89 -32.14
CA ASP A 266 12.26 53.09 -32.34
C ASP A 266 11.36 53.35 -31.11
N PRO A 267 10.99 54.61 -30.82
CA PRO A 267 10.04 54.92 -29.76
C PRO A 267 8.69 54.22 -29.96
N ALA A 268 8.27 53.43 -28.97
CA ALA A 268 6.97 52.77 -28.96
C ALA A 268 5.96 53.64 -28.21
N TYR A 269 5.14 54.38 -28.94
CA TYR A 269 4.14 55.28 -28.35
C TYR A 269 2.98 54.50 -27.75
N CYS A 270 2.60 54.84 -26.52
CA CYS A 270 1.37 54.37 -25.92
C CYS A 270 0.17 54.83 -26.76
N GLU A 271 -0.68 53.90 -27.18
CA GLU A 271 -1.84 54.18 -28.02
C GLU A 271 -2.85 55.10 -27.33
N ILE A 272 -2.97 54.99 -26.00
CA ILE A 272 -3.88 55.81 -25.19
C ILE A 272 -3.26 57.18 -24.88
N ARG A 273 -2.02 57.20 -24.37
CA ARG A 273 -1.37 58.43 -23.86
C ARG A 273 -0.65 59.24 -24.94
N ARG A 274 -0.51 58.70 -26.16
CA ARG A 274 0.20 59.31 -27.31
C ARG A 274 1.63 59.75 -26.96
N THR A 275 2.28 59.04 -26.06
CA THR A 275 3.66 59.30 -25.63
C THR A 275 4.40 57.98 -25.42
N ALA A 276 5.69 57.96 -25.71
CA ALA A 276 6.59 56.86 -25.37
C ALA A 276 7.14 56.99 -23.94
N SER A 277 6.89 58.12 -23.25
CA SER A 277 7.36 58.34 -21.89
C SER A 277 6.57 57.52 -20.87
N CYS A 278 7.28 56.95 -19.91
CA CYS A 278 6.71 56.26 -18.77
C CYS A 278 7.47 56.60 -17.49
N SER A 279 6.83 56.41 -16.34
CA SER A 279 7.41 56.68 -15.03
C SER A 279 6.73 55.83 -13.97
N GLY A 280 7.40 55.68 -12.84
CA GLY A 280 6.86 54.95 -11.71
C GLY A 280 7.41 55.44 -10.39
N TYR A 281 6.70 55.04 -9.33
CA TYR A 281 6.97 55.39 -7.96
C TYR A 281 6.97 54.11 -7.11
N TYR A 282 7.99 53.96 -6.29
CA TYR A 282 8.13 52.88 -5.30
C TYR A 282 8.19 53.48 -3.90
N THR A 283 7.48 52.86 -2.97
CA THR A 283 7.44 53.23 -1.55
C THR A 283 8.19 52.21 -0.72
N GLY A 284 9.21 52.66 0.02
CA GLY A 284 9.94 51.86 0.99
C GLY A 284 9.20 51.71 2.33
N PRO A 285 9.91 51.43 3.44
CA PRO A 285 11.36 51.56 3.63
C PRO A 285 12.17 50.41 3.03
N ILE A 286 13.33 50.73 2.42
CA ILE A 286 14.35 49.73 2.06
C ILE A 286 15.63 50.05 2.82
N ALA A 287 15.96 49.20 3.80
CA ALA A 287 17.17 49.33 4.60
C ALA A 287 18.44 49.19 3.72
N PRO A 288 19.61 49.64 4.20
CA PRO A 288 20.88 49.33 3.56
C PRO A 288 21.04 47.83 3.27
N GLU A 289 21.62 47.51 2.13
CA GLU A 289 21.87 46.15 1.62
C GLU A 289 20.64 45.31 1.30
N ASN A 290 19.43 45.84 1.52
CA ASN A 290 18.18 45.15 1.18
C ASN A 290 17.77 45.39 -0.27
N GLU A 291 17.07 44.39 -0.81
CA GLU A 291 16.49 44.42 -2.15
C GLU A 291 15.11 45.09 -2.14
N GLY A 292 14.81 45.81 -3.22
CA GLY A 292 13.52 46.40 -3.52
C GLY A 292 13.09 46.03 -4.94
N TRP A 293 11.77 45.93 -5.15
CA TRP A 293 11.22 45.63 -6.47
C TRP A 293 9.88 46.32 -6.68
N GLY A 294 9.59 46.74 -7.91
CA GLY A 294 8.30 47.32 -8.28
C GLY A 294 7.77 46.74 -9.58
N CYS A 295 6.44 46.61 -9.64
CA CYS A 295 5.67 46.38 -10.86
C CYS A 295 4.78 47.60 -11.08
N TRP A 296 4.82 48.17 -12.28
CA TRP A 296 3.91 49.24 -12.68
C TRP A 296 3.06 48.72 -13.82
N ASP A 297 1.77 48.57 -13.54
CA ASP A 297 0.85 47.93 -14.45
C ASP A 297 0.55 48.85 -15.65
N CYS A 298 0.58 48.27 -16.84
CA CYS A 298 0.20 48.92 -18.10
C CYS A 298 0.83 50.31 -18.29
N VAL A 299 2.16 50.40 -18.09
CA VAL A 299 2.91 51.65 -18.31
C VAL A 299 2.82 52.11 -19.77
N VAL A 300 2.56 51.19 -20.69
CA VAL A 300 2.34 51.43 -22.12
C VAL A 300 1.26 50.49 -22.64
N TYR A 301 0.44 50.98 -23.58
CA TYR A 301 -0.48 50.17 -24.38
C TYR A 301 0.05 50.18 -25.81
N ASN A 302 0.83 49.16 -26.19
CA ASN A 302 1.41 49.00 -27.53
C ASN A 302 1.98 47.59 -27.71
N TYR A 303 1.47 46.82 -28.68
CA TYR A 303 1.90 45.44 -28.93
C TYR A 303 3.35 45.30 -29.44
N ALA A 304 3.94 46.37 -29.96
CA ALA A 304 5.33 46.39 -30.43
C ALA A 304 6.33 46.81 -29.34
N ALA A 305 5.87 47.17 -28.14
CA ALA A 305 6.75 47.58 -27.04
C ALA A 305 7.63 46.42 -26.56
N ASP A 306 8.92 46.68 -26.37
CA ASP A 306 9.92 45.65 -26.06
C ASP A 306 10.79 46.02 -24.84
N THR A 307 11.30 47.26 -24.79
CA THR A 307 12.21 47.70 -23.72
C THR A 307 11.86 49.07 -23.18
N VAL A 308 12.23 49.32 -21.93
CA VAL A 308 12.24 50.66 -21.33
C VAL A 308 13.67 51.10 -21.13
N LYS A 309 14.01 52.27 -21.65
CA LYS A 309 15.26 52.95 -21.34
C LYS A 309 15.01 54.00 -20.27
N LEU A 310 15.62 53.81 -19.11
CA LEU A 310 15.50 54.74 -18.01
C LEU A 310 16.30 56.03 -18.28
N ASN A 311 15.66 57.16 -17.99
CA ASN A 311 16.21 58.50 -18.14
C ASN A 311 16.68 59.07 -16.80
N ASN A 312 15.95 58.79 -15.72
CA ASN A 312 16.28 59.26 -14.39
C ASN A 312 15.79 58.30 -13.31
N ILE A 313 16.54 58.19 -12.23
CA ILE A 313 16.09 57.61 -10.96
C ILE A 313 16.38 58.63 -9.86
N THR A 314 15.36 58.99 -9.08
CA THR A 314 15.49 59.84 -7.89
C THR A 314 15.14 59.02 -6.65
N ILE A 315 15.99 59.10 -5.64
CA ILE A 315 15.89 58.38 -4.38
C ILE A 315 15.74 59.41 -3.26
N ASP A 316 14.68 59.29 -2.48
CA ASP A 316 14.48 60.05 -1.25
C ASP A 316 14.76 59.14 -0.06
N TYR A 317 15.59 59.57 0.87
CA TYR A 317 15.91 58.82 2.07
C TYR A 317 15.02 59.22 3.25
N THR A 318 14.93 58.36 4.25
CA THR A 318 14.15 58.65 5.47
C THR A 318 14.71 59.81 6.29
N ASP A 319 15.99 60.15 6.12
CA ASP A 319 16.65 61.30 6.76
C ASP A 319 16.39 62.64 6.05
N GLY A 320 15.57 62.66 5.00
CA GLY A 320 15.24 63.84 4.22
C GLY A 320 16.27 64.23 3.15
N SER A 321 17.37 63.48 3.01
CA SER A 321 18.31 63.68 1.91
C SER A 321 17.84 63.02 0.61
N HIS A 322 18.41 63.44 -0.52
CA HIS A 322 18.01 62.98 -1.86
C HIS A 322 19.23 62.64 -2.71
N PHE A 323 19.07 61.68 -3.63
CA PHE A 323 20.07 61.36 -4.65
C PHE A 323 19.39 61.17 -6.01
N SER A 324 19.99 61.66 -7.09
CA SER A 324 19.46 61.48 -8.45
C SER A 324 20.51 60.91 -9.40
N LEU A 325 20.08 60.00 -10.25
CA LEU A 325 20.88 59.28 -11.23
C LEU A 325 20.43 59.66 -12.62
N SER A 326 21.34 60.21 -13.42
CA SER A 326 21.09 60.54 -14.81
C SER A 326 21.02 59.30 -15.70
N ALA A 327 20.54 59.45 -16.93
CA ALA A 327 20.54 58.39 -17.92
C ALA A 327 21.96 57.83 -18.19
N SER A 328 22.99 58.67 -18.12
CA SER A 328 24.39 58.23 -18.23
C SER A 328 24.84 57.39 -17.05
N ASP A 329 24.46 57.77 -15.82
CA ASP A 329 24.78 57.00 -14.61
C ASP A 329 24.11 55.63 -14.67
N ILE A 330 22.82 55.61 -15.01
CA ILE A 330 22.03 54.38 -15.14
C ILE A 330 22.63 53.45 -16.20
N ARG A 331 22.97 53.98 -17.38
CA ARG A 331 23.62 53.18 -18.44
C ARG A 331 24.99 52.66 -18.00
N ALA A 332 25.74 53.41 -17.21
CA ALA A 332 27.04 52.98 -16.73
C ALA A 332 26.92 51.85 -15.69
N ILE A 333 26.03 52.00 -14.69
CA ILE A 333 25.83 50.95 -13.68
C ILE A 333 25.11 49.72 -14.24
N ALA A 334 24.31 49.86 -15.29
CA ALA A 334 23.69 48.72 -15.98
C ALA A 334 24.71 47.80 -16.68
N LYS A 335 25.94 48.29 -16.92
CA LYS A 335 27.07 47.49 -17.45
C LYS A 335 27.83 46.74 -16.36
N ALA A 336 27.52 46.98 -15.08
CA ALA A 336 28.12 46.22 -14.00
C ALA A 336 27.92 44.73 -14.27
N PRO A 337 28.93 43.87 -14.01
CA PRO A 337 28.81 42.44 -14.21
C PRO A 337 27.63 41.96 -13.37
N ARG A 338 26.56 41.66 -14.09
CA ARG A 338 25.52 40.79 -13.58
C ARG A 338 26.14 39.41 -13.66
N THR A 339 26.08 38.62 -12.60
CA THR A 339 26.23 37.18 -12.77
C THR A 339 25.27 36.82 -13.90
N LYS A 340 25.80 36.33 -15.04
CA LYS A 340 25.06 36.10 -16.30
C LYS A 340 23.80 35.24 -16.10
N TYR A 341 23.81 34.54 -14.98
CA TYR A 341 22.73 33.78 -14.43
C TYR A 341 21.54 34.61 -13.94
N ILE A 342 21.57 35.93 -13.69
CA ILE A 342 20.45 36.65 -13.03
C ILE A 342 19.14 36.66 -13.85
N CYS A 343 19.22 36.65 -15.18
CA CYS A 343 18.03 36.46 -16.02
C CYS A 343 17.55 35.00 -16.07
N ILE A 344 18.43 34.06 -15.74
CA ILE A 344 18.11 32.67 -15.49
C ILE A 344 17.79 32.45 -14.00
N ILE A 345 18.14 33.31 -13.04
CA ILE A 345 18.16 32.98 -11.59
C ILE A 345 16.77 32.88 -10.96
N GLY A 346 15.78 33.64 -11.44
CA GLY A 346 14.38 33.33 -11.11
C GLY A 346 13.87 32.02 -11.73
N SER A 347 14.71 31.28 -12.47
CA SER A 347 14.40 29.97 -13.02
C SER A 347 15.50 28.92 -12.81
N GLU A 348 16.74 29.26 -12.44
CA GLU A 348 17.87 28.37 -12.23
C GLU A 348 18.32 28.33 -10.79
N GLU A 349 18.21 29.43 -10.03
CA GLU A 349 18.20 29.32 -8.57
C GLU A 349 16.90 28.64 -8.16
N ASP A 350 15.77 29.03 -8.73
CA ASP A 350 14.51 28.29 -8.55
C ASP A 350 14.57 26.88 -9.12
N ARG A 351 15.19 26.58 -10.28
CA ARG A 351 15.38 25.17 -10.72
C ARG A 351 16.46 24.42 -9.96
N ALA A 352 17.49 25.04 -9.39
CA ALA A 352 18.50 24.35 -8.61
C ALA A 352 17.98 24.09 -7.19
N ILE A 353 17.29 25.06 -6.61
CA ILE A 353 16.49 24.90 -5.41
C ILE A 353 15.44 23.83 -5.69
N ASP A 354 14.62 23.95 -6.73
CA ASP A 354 13.63 22.93 -7.10
C ASP A 354 14.28 21.59 -7.44
N ALA A 355 15.41 21.53 -8.14
CA ALA A 355 16.13 20.29 -8.39
C ALA A 355 16.64 19.68 -7.08
N VAL A 356 17.10 20.47 -6.11
CA VAL A 356 17.43 19.98 -4.76
C VAL A 356 16.15 19.53 -4.03
N ARG A 357 15.04 20.25 -4.18
CA ARG A 357 13.72 19.90 -3.62
C ARG A 357 13.15 18.61 -4.23
N TYR A 358 13.46 18.33 -5.50
CA TYR A 358 12.98 17.17 -6.26
C TYR A 358 13.96 15.98 -6.21
N SER A 359 15.27 16.21 -6.09
CA SER A 359 16.32 15.16 -6.06
C SER A 359 16.58 14.62 -4.65
N VAL A 360 16.40 15.42 -3.61
CA VAL A 360 16.35 14.94 -2.23
C VAL A 360 14.94 14.37 -2.04
N ILE A 361 14.77 13.07 -2.33
CA ILE A 361 13.54 12.25 -2.19
C ILE A 361 12.30 13.13 -1.96
N SER A 362 11.63 13.52 -3.05
CA SER A 362 10.48 14.44 -2.98
C SER A 362 9.49 14.00 -1.91
N ASP A 363 8.83 14.96 -1.25
CA ASP A 363 7.81 14.67 -0.23
C ASP A 363 6.78 13.65 -0.75
N GLU A 364 6.41 13.75 -2.03
CA GLU A 364 5.55 12.78 -2.73
C GLU A 364 6.14 11.37 -2.80
N THR A 365 7.46 11.22 -3.02
CA THR A 365 8.13 9.91 -3.03
C THR A 365 8.21 9.31 -1.63
N CYS A 366 8.47 10.14 -0.61
CA CYS A 366 8.44 9.72 0.78
C CYS A 366 7.02 9.34 1.24
N GLU A 367 6.01 10.12 0.86
CA GLU A 367 4.61 9.84 1.16
C GLU A 367 4.11 8.58 0.47
N HIS A 368 4.46 8.39 -0.80
CA HIS A 368 4.15 7.17 -1.53
C HIS A 368 4.78 5.94 -0.87
N LYS A 369 6.06 6.02 -0.47
CA LYS A 369 6.73 4.94 0.27
C LYS A 369 6.11 4.70 1.64
N ILE A 370 5.81 5.74 2.41
CA ILE A 370 5.11 5.64 3.70
C ILE A 370 3.77 4.93 3.51
N LYS A 371 2.98 5.33 2.52
CA LYS A 371 1.69 4.71 2.21
C LYS A 371 1.83 3.23 1.84
N ILE A 372 2.80 2.87 0.98
CA ILE A 372 3.09 1.46 0.67
C ILE A 372 3.39 0.66 1.94
N TRP A 373 4.20 1.20 2.85
CA TRP A 373 4.53 0.52 4.10
C TRP A 373 3.36 0.47 5.09
N GLU A 374 2.53 1.51 5.18
CA GLU A 374 1.30 1.51 5.97
C GLU A 374 0.31 0.45 5.44
N ASP A 375 0.09 0.40 4.13
CA ASP A 375 -0.75 -0.61 3.48
C ASP A 375 -0.21 -2.04 3.72
N ARG A 376 1.12 -2.24 3.66
CA ARG A 376 1.77 -3.53 3.98
C ARG A 376 1.59 -3.94 5.44
N VAL A 377 1.77 -3.00 6.38
CA VAL A 377 1.59 -3.24 7.81
C VAL A 377 0.14 -3.58 8.12
N ASP A 378 -0.82 -2.86 7.53
CA ASP A 378 -2.24 -3.14 7.71
C ASP A 378 -2.63 -4.49 7.09
N HIS A 379 -2.14 -4.82 5.89
CA HIS A 379 -2.37 -6.11 5.27
C HIS A 379 -1.85 -7.28 6.13
N MET A 380 -0.76 -7.09 6.88
CA MET A 380 -0.24 -8.11 7.80
C MET A 380 -0.96 -8.16 9.15
N LYS A 381 -1.47 -7.03 9.66
CA LYS A 381 -2.25 -6.99 10.92
C LYS A 381 -3.62 -7.64 10.80
N TYR A 382 -4.30 -7.45 9.67
CA TYR A 382 -5.58 -8.09 9.42
C TYR A 382 -5.31 -9.51 8.89
N LYS A 383 -5.54 -10.55 9.71
CA LYS A 383 -5.51 -11.98 9.33
C LYS A 383 -6.40 -12.38 8.13
N ASN A 384 -6.95 -11.42 7.39
CA ASN A 384 -7.67 -11.56 6.13
C ASN A 384 -6.75 -11.29 4.93
N PHE A 385 -5.73 -12.13 4.76
CA PHE A 385 -4.78 -12.16 3.64
C PHE A 385 -5.43 -12.46 2.25
N PHE A 386 -6.76 -12.35 2.12
CA PHE A 386 -7.55 -13.05 1.11
C PHE A 386 -8.41 -12.17 0.20
N ARG A 387 -8.26 -10.84 0.21
CA ARG A 387 -9.08 -9.98 -0.67
C ARG A 387 -8.33 -8.90 -1.46
N GLY A 388 -7.01 -8.80 -1.36
CA GLY A 388 -6.22 -7.93 -2.23
C GLY A 388 -5.82 -8.64 -3.51
N THR A 389 -6.10 -8.06 -4.67
CA THR A 389 -5.55 -8.48 -5.95
C THR A 389 -4.03 -8.31 -5.95
N TRP A 390 -3.32 -9.33 -6.42
CA TRP A 390 -1.86 -9.48 -6.43
C TRP A 390 -1.08 -8.41 -7.23
N GLU A 391 -1.77 -7.50 -7.91
CA GLU A 391 -1.21 -6.71 -9.01
C GLU A 391 -0.55 -5.38 -8.58
N ASP A 392 -0.77 -4.92 -7.35
CA ASP A 392 -0.33 -3.57 -6.93
C ASP A 392 0.95 -3.52 -6.06
N ILE A 393 1.53 -4.65 -5.65
CA ILE A 393 2.74 -4.66 -4.80
C ILE A 393 3.96 -5.08 -5.63
N TYR A 394 4.65 -4.06 -6.15
CA TYR A 394 5.84 -4.14 -7.01
C TYR A 394 6.99 -5.05 -6.49
N HIS A 395 7.73 -5.57 -7.48
CA HIS A 395 8.95 -6.36 -7.44
C HIS A 395 10.02 -5.91 -6.42
N ASP A 396 10.05 -6.56 -5.27
CA ASP A 396 11.26 -6.61 -4.46
C ASP A 396 11.65 -8.09 -4.28
N LYS A 397 12.69 -8.51 -5.00
CA LYS A 397 13.12 -9.91 -5.10
C LYS A 397 13.37 -10.56 -3.75
N GLN A 398 13.70 -9.77 -2.72
CA GLN A 398 13.88 -10.27 -1.35
C GLN A 398 12.57 -10.78 -0.72
N TYR A 399 11.42 -10.24 -1.11
CA TYR A 399 10.13 -10.65 -0.56
C TYR A 399 9.47 -11.78 -1.37
N ASP A 400 9.79 -11.94 -2.65
CA ASP A 400 9.23 -12.98 -3.51
C ASP A 400 9.45 -14.41 -2.98
N GLU A 401 10.65 -14.71 -2.46
CA GLU A 401 10.94 -16.04 -1.88
C GLU A 401 10.11 -16.34 -0.64
N VAL A 402 9.84 -15.30 0.14
CA VAL A 402 9.09 -15.38 1.40
C VAL A 402 7.62 -15.57 1.10
N TYR A 403 7.06 -14.78 0.18
CA TYR A 403 5.68 -14.96 -0.26
C TYR A 403 5.47 -16.34 -0.90
N LYS A 404 6.44 -16.84 -1.68
CA LYS A 404 6.41 -18.22 -2.20
C LYS A 404 6.42 -19.25 -1.08
N ARG A 405 7.26 -19.07 -0.06
CA ARG A 405 7.32 -19.97 1.11
C ARG A 405 6.04 -19.94 1.93
N LEU A 406 5.48 -18.76 2.20
CA LEU A 406 4.20 -18.58 2.89
C LEU A 406 3.04 -19.22 2.12
N GLY A 407 3.00 -19.02 0.80
CA GLY A 407 2.03 -19.66 -0.09
C GLY A 407 2.14 -21.19 -0.09
N GLY A 408 3.37 -21.72 -0.12
CA GLY A 408 3.66 -23.15 -0.03
C GLY A 408 3.18 -23.76 1.29
N ILE A 409 3.57 -23.19 2.43
CA ILE A 409 3.15 -23.63 3.77
C ILE A 409 1.62 -23.66 3.89
N LYS A 410 0.96 -22.61 3.39
CA LYS A 410 -0.51 -22.51 3.43
C LYS A 410 -1.21 -23.56 2.57
N SER A 411 -0.72 -23.79 1.36
CA SER A 411 -1.24 -24.85 0.49
C SER A 411 -1.07 -26.24 1.15
N GLU A 412 0.04 -26.43 1.85
CA GLU A 412 0.32 -27.66 2.57
C GLU A 412 -0.59 -27.86 3.79
N ILE A 413 -0.81 -26.81 4.60
CA ILE A 413 -1.79 -26.83 5.70
C ILE A 413 -3.19 -27.18 5.17
N ALA A 414 -3.65 -26.57 4.08
CA ALA A 414 -4.97 -26.84 3.51
C ALA A 414 -5.09 -28.30 3.02
N LYS A 415 -4.03 -28.84 2.42
CA LYS A 415 -3.97 -30.25 2.02
C LYS A 415 -4.04 -31.18 3.23
N ILE A 416 -3.24 -30.89 4.27
CA ILE A 416 -3.22 -31.65 5.53
C ILE A 416 -4.59 -31.61 6.21
N GLN A 417 -5.25 -30.45 6.26
CA GLN A 417 -6.61 -30.31 6.80
C GLN A 417 -7.61 -31.17 6.05
N SER A 418 -7.56 -31.16 4.71
CA SER A 418 -8.43 -32.02 3.90
C SER A 418 -8.15 -33.51 4.15
N GLU A 419 -6.89 -33.90 4.32
CA GLU A 419 -6.52 -35.27 4.67
C GLU A 419 -7.01 -35.63 6.09
N ILE A 420 -6.83 -34.76 7.09
CA ILE A 420 -7.34 -34.96 8.45
C ILE A 420 -8.86 -35.09 8.43
N GLU A 421 -9.59 -34.25 7.71
CA GLU A 421 -11.04 -34.37 7.56
C GLU A 421 -11.45 -35.71 6.94
N GLN A 422 -10.69 -36.21 5.96
CA GLN A 422 -10.90 -37.54 5.39
C GLN A 422 -10.59 -38.66 6.41
N PHE A 423 -9.52 -38.51 7.19
CA PHE A 423 -9.17 -39.43 8.28
C PHE A 423 -10.20 -39.41 9.41
N GLU A 424 -10.75 -38.25 9.77
CA GLU A 424 -11.80 -38.11 10.78
C GLU A 424 -13.10 -38.74 10.32
N LYS A 425 -13.48 -38.54 9.06
CA LYS A 425 -14.58 -39.26 8.42
C LYS A 425 -14.36 -40.79 8.43
N PHE A 426 -13.11 -41.25 8.50
CA PHE A 426 -12.76 -42.67 8.57
C PHE A 426 -12.52 -43.20 10.01
N ILE A 427 -12.09 -42.39 10.96
CA ILE A 427 -11.81 -42.80 12.35
C ILE A 427 -13.05 -42.69 13.22
N ASN A 428 -13.89 -41.67 13.01
CA ASN A 428 -15.23 -41.63 13.59
C ASN A 428 -16.11 -42.80 13.10
N PHE A 429 -15.68 -43.45 12.01
CA PHE A 429 -16.20 -44.72 11.50
C PHE A 429 -15.97 -45.92 12.45
N GLU A 430 -15.07 -45.83 13.45
CA GLU A 430 -14.66 -46.98 14.30
C GLU A 430 -14.53 -46.72 15.80
N ARG A 431 -14.52 -45.45 16.24
CA ARG A 431 -14.51 -45.11 17.67
C ARG A 431 -15.89 -45.15 18.32
N TYR A 432 -16.92 -44.97 17.51
CA TYR A 432 -18.19 -45.59 17.80
C TYR A 432 -17.97 -47.00 17.39
#